data_AF-A0A199VYN1-F1
#
_entry.id   AF-A0A199VYN1-F1
#
_cell.length_a   1.000
_cell.length_b   1.000
_cell.length_c   1.000
_cell.angle_alpha   90.00
_cell.angle_beta   90.00
_cell.angle_gamma   90.00
#
_symmetry.space_group_name_H-M   'P 1'
#
loop_
_entity.id
_entity.type
_entity.pdbx_description
1 polymer ?
#
loop_
_entity_poly.entity_id
_entity_poly.type
_entity_poly.pdbx_seq_one_letter_code
_entity_poly.pdbx_strand_id
1 'polypeptide(L)'
;MEHADLVNQGGYKVKLNVYDLSQGLARQLSTTFLGKAIEAIWHTGVVVYGTEYYFGAGIQQDPAGRTPYGTPVRVVDLGVTHVPKEVFEDYLQEISGRYTRRLTTS
;
A
#
# COMPACT_ATOMS: atom_id res chain seq x y z
N MET A 1 -7.98 24.06 5.59
CA MET A 1 -7.95 22.99 6.60
C MET A 1 -7.31 21.79 5.90
N GLU A 2 -6.04 21.45 6.02
CA GLU A 2 -4.89 21.95 6.79
C GLU A 2 -3.66 21.52 5.96
N HIS A 3 -3.04 22.47 5.24
CA HIS A 3 -1.83 22.23 4.42
C HIS A 3 -0.58 22.26 5.30
N ALA A 4 -0.55 21.47 6.37
CA ALA A 4 0.50 21.51 7.38
C ALA A 4 1.26 20.18 7.47
N ASP A 5 1.75 19.66 6.34
CA ASP A 5 2.91 18.78 6.35
C ASP A 5 4.13 19.61 5.99
N LEU A 6 4.76 20.11 7.05
CA LEU A 6 5.91 21.00 7.03
C LEU A 6 7.06 20.41 6.23
N VAL A 7 7.42 21.18 5.20
CA VAL A 7 8.73 21.35 4.60
C VAL A 7 9.84 21.18 5.64
N ASN A 8 10.32 19.96 5.84
CA ASN A 8 11.56 19.72 6.56
C ASN A 8 12.48 18.98 5.58
N GLN A 9 13.23 19.78 4.82
CA GLN A 9 14.04 19.42 3.65
C GLN A 9 13.25 19.13 2.36
N GLY A 10 12.44 20.09 1.87
CA GLY A 10 11.97 20.17 0.47
C GLY A 10 11.23 18.99 -0.17
N GLY A 11 11.07 17.86 0.51
CA GLY A 11 10.53 16.63 -0.02
C GLY A 11 9.37 16.08 0.83
N TYR A 12 8.78 15.01 0.33
CA TYR A 12 7.58 14.38 0.84
C TYR A 12 7.94 13.08 1.55
N LYS A 13 7.48 12.92 2.80
CA LYS A 13 7.68 11.68 3.55
C LYS A 13 6.96 10.52 2.87
N VAL A 14 7.64 9.39 2.77
CA VAL A 14 7.11 8.15 2.20
C VAL A 14 7.03 7.11 3.31
N LYS A 15 5.87 6.47 3.45
CA LYS A 15 5.66 5.38 4.41
C LYS A 15 5.16 4.14 3.68
N LEU A 16 5.43 2.97 4.25
CA LEU A 16 4.81 1.70 3.85
C LEU A 16 3.85 1.26 4.94
N ASN A 17 2.55 1.26 4.63
CA ASN A 17 1.56 0.59 5.46
C ASN A 17 1.61 -0.91 5.19
N VAL A 18 1.66 -1.70 6.25
CA VAL A 18 1.67 -3.17 6.21
C VAL A 18 0.44 -3.69 6.93
N TYR A 19 -0.32 -4.53 6.26
CA TYR A 19 -1.57 -5.11 6.73
C TYR A 19 -1.46 -6.64 6.80
N ASP A 20 -2.12 -7.23 7.80
CA ASP A 20 -2.48 -8.64 7.79
C ASP A 20 -3.95 -8.77 7.39
N LEU A 21 -4.21 -9.18 6.15
CA LEU A 21 -5.57 -9.35 5.63
C LEU A 21 -6.36 -10.44 6.36
N SER A 22 -5.67 -11.35 7.07
CA SER A 22 -6.31 -12.38 7.88
C SER A 22 -6.70 -11.89 9.27
N GLN A 23 -6.26 -10.71 9.69
CA GLN A 23 -6.49 -10.15 11.02
C GLN A 23 -6.10 -11.12 12.16
N GLY A 24 -4.96 -11.79 12.03
CA GLY A 24 -4.42 -12.76 12.98
C GLY A 24 -4.91 -14.20 12.79
N LEU A 25 -5.91 -14.43 11.93
CA LEU A 25 -6.44 -15.78 11.69
C LEU A 25 -5.42 -16.69 10.99
N ALA A 26 -4.54 -16.15 10.15
CA ALA A 26 -3.48 -16.94 9.51
C ALA A 26 -2.59 -17.61 10.56
N ARG A 27 -2.13 -16.85 11.56
CA ARG A 27 -1.32 -17.39 12.67
C ARG A 27 -2.04 -18.48 13.46
N GLN A 28 -3.36 -18.36 13.64
CA GLN A 28 -4.15 -19.29 14.44
C GLN A 28 -4.52 -20.57 13.68
N LEU A 29 -4.83 -20.46 12.40
CA LEU A 29 -5.53 -21.52 11.65
C LEU A 29 -4.72 -22.12 10.50
N SER A 30 -3.58 -21.51 10.13
CA SER A 30 -2.81 -21.93 8.94
C SER A 30 -2.33 -23.37 8.98
N THR A 31 -1.85 -23.86 10.13
CA THR A 31 -1.42 -25.27 10.25
C THR A 31 -2.57 -26.23 9.98
N THR A 32 -3.79 -25.90 10.40
CA THR A 32 -4.98 -26.75 10.21
C THR A 32 -5.42 -26.79 8.75
N PHE A 33 -5.44 -25.64 8.05
CA PHE A 33 -5.95 -25.56 6.68
C PHE A 33 -4.90 -25.81 5.60
N LEU A 34 -3.65 -25.38 5.84
CA LEU A 34 -2.56 -25.42 4.87
C LEU A 34 -1.49 -26.47 5.21
N GLY A 35 -1.56 -27.11 6.39
CA GLY A 35 -0.50 -27.99 6.88
C GLY A 35 0.81 -27.27 7.21
N LYS A 36 0.83 -25.93 7.15
CA LYS A 36 2.01 -25.09 7.32
C LYS A 36 1.65 -23.85 8.13
N ALA A 37 2.48 -23.52 9.11
CA ALA A 37 2.37 -22.27 9.83
C ALA A 37 2.77 -21.08 8.94
N ILE A 38 1.87 -20.10 8.82
CA ILE A 38 2.15 -18.78 8.27
C ILE A 38 1.72 -17.71 9.27
N GLU A 39 2.46 -16.61 9.34
CA GLU A 39 2.21 -15.56 10.32
C GLU A 39 1.00 -14.69 9.96
N ALA A 40 0.85 -14.33 8.69
CA ALA A 40 -0.13 -13.37 8.21
C ALA A 40 -0.35 -13.51 6.70
N ILE A 41 -1.42 -12.91 6.20
CA ILE A 41 -1.63 -12.66 4.77
C ILE A 41 -1.24 -11.21 4.50
N TRP A 42 -0.01 -11.00 4.06
CA TRP A 42 0.56 -9.66 3.92
C TRP A 42 -0.04 -8.89 2.74
N HIS A 43 -0.43 -7.65 3.00
CA HIS A 43 -0.72 -6.63 1.99
C HIS A 43 -0.02 -5.33 2.36
N THR A 44 0.36 -4.54 1.36
CA THR A 44 1.09 -3.29 1.59
C THR A 44 0.61 -2.16 0.68
N GLY A 45 0.63 -0.94 1.22
CA GLY A 45 0.39 0.30 0.47
C GLY A 45 1.48 1.33 0.74
N VAL A 46 1.88 2.06 -0.30
CA VAL A 46 2.82 3.18 -0.20
C VAL A 46 2.03 4.45 0.07
N VAL A 47 2.31 5.11 1.19
CA VAL A 47 1.68 6.37 1.58
C VAL A 47 2.61 7.53 1.28
N VAL A 48 2.17 8.46 0.45
CA VAL A 48 2.86 9.69 0.09
C VAL A 48 1.85 10.75 -0.39
N TYR A 49 2.12 12.03 -0.17
CA TYR A 49 1.22 13.14 -0.54
C TYR A 49 -0.18 13.07 0.09
N GLY A 50 -0.34 12.38 1.22
CA GLY A 50 -1.64 12.13 1.86
C GLY A 50 -2.49 11.03 1.19
N THR A 51 -1.96 10.38 0.15
CA THR A 51 -2.60 9.28 -0.59
C THR A 51 -1.87 7.96 -0.31
N GLU A 52 -2.61 6.86 -0.27
CA GLU A 52 -2.07 5.51 -0.22
C GLU A 52 -2.26 4.82 -1.58
N TYR A 53 -1.15 4.39 -2.18
CA TYR A 53 -1.10 3.72 -3.48
C TYR A 53 -0.74 2.24 -3.28
N TYR A 54 -1.48 1.34 -3.91
CA TYR A 54 -1.30 -0.10 -3.75
C TYR A 54 -1.72 -0.87 -5.00
N PHE A 55 -1.34 -2.14 -5.07
CA PHE A 55 -1.74 -3.04 -6.15
C PHE A 55 -2.84 -4.00 -5.70
N GLY A 56 -3.93 -4.05 -6.46
CA GLY A 56 -5.03 -5.00 -6.32
C GLY A 56 -5.44 -5.57 -7.68
N ALA A 57 -6.57 -5.10 -8.22
CA ALA A 57 -6.99 -5.40 -9.59
C ALA A 57 -6.48 -4.35 -10.61
N GLY A 58 -5.28 -3.83 -10.37
CA GLY A 58 -4.80 -2.58 -10.95
C GLY A 58 -3.98 -1.80 -9.94
N ILE A 59 -3.35 -0.71 -10.39
CA ILE A 59 -2.86 0.34 -9.49
C ILE A 59 -4.08 1.07 -8.93
N GLN A 60 -4.19 1.11 -7.61
CA GLN A 60 -5.29 1.73 -6.88
C GLN A 60 -4.74 2.84 -5.98
N GLN A 61 -5.61 3.79 -5.65
CA GLN A 61 -5.29 4.85 -4.70
C GLN A 61 -6.51 5.20 -3.84
N ASP A 62 -6.27 5.43 -2.56
CA ASP A 62 -7.25 5.94 -1.60
C ASP A 62 -6.60 7.01 -0.71
N PRO A 63 -7.37 7.88 -0.05
CA PRO A 63 -6.80 8.72 1.02
C PRO A 63 -6.12 7.85 2.08
N ALA A 64 -4.97 8.30 2.58
CA ALA A 64 -4.20 7.53 3.56
C ALA A 64 -5.05 7.18 4.80
N GLY A 65 -5.04 5.89 5.18
CA GLY A 65 -5.86 5.39 6.29
C GLY A 65 -7.36 5.23 5.99
N ARG A 66 -7.77 5.34 4.72
CA ARG A 66 -9.15 5.10 4.25
C ARG A 66 -9.28 3.88 3.34
N THR A 67 -8.21 3.11 3.17
CA THR A 67 -8.24 1.86 2.41
C THR A 67 -9.21 0.85 3.05
N PRO A 68 -9.77 -0.10 2.29
CA PRO A 68 -10.63 -1.16 2.82
C PRO A 68 -9.90 -2.14 3.75
N TYR A 69 -8.58 -2.04 3.86
CA TYR A 69 -7.73 -2.96 4.64
C TYR A 69 -7.66 -2.61 6.13
N GLY A 70 -8.31 -1.52 6.55
CA GLY A 70 -8.42 -1.12 7.95
C GLY A 70 -7.16 -0.41 8.46
N THR A 71 -6.77 -0.69 9.71
CA THR A 71 -5.57 -0.09 10.31
C THR A 71 -4.35 -0.96 10.03
N PRO A 72 -3.23 -0.41 9.52
CA PRO A 72 -2.03 -1.19 9.30
C PRO A 72 -1.48 -1.75 10.62
N VAL A 73 -1.04 -3.01 10.60
CA VAL A 73 -0.39 -3.66 11.75
C VAL A 73 1.03 -3.14 11.97
N ARG A 74 1.62 -2.56 10.92
CA ARG A 74 2.92 -1.89 10.98
C ARG A 74 2.98 -0.77 9.95
N VAL A 75 3.55 0.37 10.35
CA VAL A 75 3.89 1.48 9.45
C VAL A 75 5.40 1.61 9.43
N VAL A 76 6.01 1.47 8.25
CA VAL A 76 7.46 1.57 8.05
C VAL A 76 7.79 2.90 7.40
N ASP A 77 8.76 3.63 7.93
CA ASP A 77 9.30 4.84 7.29
C ASP A 77 10.23 4.41 6.14
N LEU A 78 9.93 4.88 4.92
CA LEU A 78 10.74 4.61 3.73
C LEU A 78 11.68 5.77 3.36
N GLY A 79 11.60 6.89 4.08
CA GLY A 79 12.39 8.09 3.85
C GLY A 79 11.59 9.22 3.19
N VAL A 80 12.27 9.98 2.32
CA VAL A 80 11.76 11.21 1.71
C VAL A 80 11.96 11.16 0.20
N THR A 81 10.93 11.50 -0.57
CA THR A 81 11.02 11.71 -2.02
C THR A 81 10.96 13.20 -2.35
N HIS A 82 11.66 13.61 -3.41
CA HIS A 82 11.55 14.96 -3.97
C HIS A 82 10.76 14.97 -5.29
N VAL A 83 10.25 13.81 -5.71
CA VAL A 83 9.41 13.70 -6.90
C VAL A 83 8.10 14.45 -6.63
N PRO A 84 7.68 15.39 -7.48
CA PRO A 84 6.36 16.01 -7.36
C PRO A 84 5.24 14.99 -7.55
N LYS A 85 4.11 15.22 -6.88
CA LYS A 85 2.93 14.34 -6.97
C LYS A 85 2.51 14.07 -8.41
N GLU A 86 2.42 15.11 -9.23
CA GLU A 86 2.01 15.03 -10.64
C GLU A 86 2.91 14.09 -11.44
N VAL A 87 4.24 14.25 -11.33
CA VAL A 87 5.23 13.39 -12.00
C VAL A 87 5.10 11.93 -11.54
N PHE A 88 4.85 11.70 -10.25
CA PHE A 88 4.63 10.36 -9.73
C PHE A 88 3.34 9.73 -10.27
N GLU A 89 2.24 10.48 -10.30
CA GLU A 89 0.95 10.00 -10.80
C GLU A 89 0.97 9.75 -12.31
N ASP A 90 1.66 10.60 -13.08
CA ASP A 90 1.92 10.39 -14.52
C ASP A 90 2.70 9.09 -14.75
N TYR A 91 3.74 8.85 -13.96
CA TYR A 91 4.50 7.59 -14.00
C TYR A 91 3.62 6.38 -13.68
N LEU A 92 2.73 6.47 -12.67
CA LEU A 92 1.80 5.39 -12.36
C LEU A 92 0.82 5.12 -13.52
N GLN A 93 0.35 6.15 -14.21
CA GLN A 93 -0.48 6.01 -15.40
C GLN A 93 0.27 5.34 -16.55
N GLU A 94 1.52 5.74 -16.81
CA GLU A 94 2.38 5.17 -17.85
C GLU A 94 2.57 3.65 -17.65
N ILE A 95 2.85 3.23 -16.42
CA ILE A 95 3.08 1.81 -16.12
C ILE A 95 1.79 1.01 -15.92
N SER A 96 0.61 1.66 -15.83
CA SER A 96 -0.66 1.02 -15.46
C SER A 96 -1.00 -0.20 -16.33
N GLY A 97 -0.70 -0.14 -17.63
CA GLY A 97 -0.93 -1.24 -18.57
C GLY A 97 -0.16 -2.52 -18.23
N ARG A 98 1.01 -2.40 -17.58
CA ARG A 98 1.79 -3.54 -17.07
C ARG A 98 1.15 -4.19 -15.84
N TYR A 99 0.43 -3.40 -15.03
CA TYR A 99 -0.16 -3.80 -13.76
C TYR A 99 -1.67 -3.96 -13.88
N THR A 100 -2.09 -4.81 -14.81
CA THR A 100 -3.50 -5.14 -15.03
C THR A 100 -3.83 -6.53 -14.51
N ARG A 101 -5.10 -6.76 -14.16
CA ARG A 101 -5.60 -8.11 -13.88
C ARG A 101 -5.56 -8.91 -15.17
N ARG A 102 -4.59 -9.83 -15.30
CA ARG A 102 -4.57 -10.78 -16.41
C ARG A 102 -5.70 -11.79 -16.18
N LEU A 103 -6.79 -11.66 -16.94
CA LEU A 103 -7.81 -12.70 -17.01
C LEU A 103 -7.22 -13.83 -17.87
N THR A 104 -6.83 -14.94 -17.25
CA THR A 104 -6.59 -16.18 -17.97
C THR A 104 -7.95 -16.79 -18.29
N THR A 105 -8.41 -16.63 -19.53
CA THR A 105 -9.52 -17.43 -20.06
C THR A 105 -9.06 -18.90 -20.08
N SER A 106 -9.80 -19.77 -19.38
CA SER A 106 -9.64 -21.22 -19.46
C SER A 106 -10.32 -21.79 -20.70
#